data_AF-G7IFL9-F1
#
_entry.id   AF-G7IFL9-F1
#
_cell.length_a   1.000
_cell.length_b   1.000
_cell.length_c   1.000
_cell.angle_alpha   90.00
_cell.angle_beta   90.00
_cell.angle_gamma   90.00
#
_symmetry.space_group_name_H-M   'P 1'
#
loop_
_entity.id
_entity.type
_entity.pdbx_description
1 polymer ?
#
loop_
_entity_poly.entity_id
_entity_poly.type
_entity_poly.pdbx_seq_one_letter_code
_entity_poly.pdbx_strand_id
1 'polypeptide(L)'
;MTIEQHKDIENGETNGFQYLQEPFIQQGKDACKEVGSDKSMENGSIGMVLLSTFVAVCGSFSFGTCVGYSAPTQAAIRADLNLSLAEFSMFGSLVTIGAMLGAITSGRVTDIIGRKGAMRISTGFCIIGWLAVFFSKSSYTLDLGRFFTGYGIGVISYVVPVYIAEIAPKNLRGGLATTNQLMIVIGSSMSFLIGSIINWRQLALAGLVPCICLLVGLCFIPESPRWLAKVGREKEFQLALRKLRGKDIDISDEANEILDNIETLQSLPKTKFLDLFQSKYVRSVIIGVGLMAFQQSVGINGIGFYTAETFVAAGLSSAKAGTIAYACIQVPFTLLGAILMDKSGRKPLITVSASGTFLGCFITGVAFFFKNQSLWLEWVPTLAVAGVLIYIAAFSIGLGSVPWVMMSEVFPINVKGTAGSLVVLVAWLGAWIVSYTFNFLMSWSSPGTMFFYAGCSLLTILFVAKVVPETKGKTLEEIQACISS
;
A
#
# COMPACT_ATOMS: atom_id res chain seq x y z
N MET A 1 -6.66 86.12 -21.45
CA MET A 1 -6.45 84.68 -21.72
C MET A 1 -5.99 84.08 -20.41
N THR A 2 -6.96 83.63 -19.64
CA THR A 2 -6.86 83.38 -18.20
C THR A 2 -7.53 82.02 -18.00
N ILE A 3 -6.76 81.02 -17.61
CA ILE A 3 -7.30 79.71 -17.24
C ILE A 3 -6.87 79.50 -15.79
N GLU A 4 -7.83 79.76 -14.90
CA GLU A 4 -7.69 79.73 -13.45
C GLU A 4 -7.59 78.29 -12.92
N GLN A 5 -6.70 78.12 -11.95
CA GLN A 5 -6.82 77.16 -10.86
C GLN A 5 -7.99 77.55 -9.96
N HIS A 6 -8.79 76.60 -9.44
CA HIS A 6 -8.95 76.39 -7.99
C HIS A 6 -10.13 75.45 -7.62
N LYS A 7 -9.86 74.67 -6.56
CA LYS A 7 -10.70 74.34 -5.36
C LYS A 7 -11.93 73.46 -5.56
N ASP A 8 -12.02 72.27 -4.96
CA ASP A 8 -11.96 71.83 -3.54
C ASP A 8 -13.39 71.56 -3.02
N ILE A 9 -13.59 70.34 -2.49
CA ILE A 9 -14.27 70.01 -1.20
C ILE A 9 -15.79 70.35 -1.17
N GLU A 10 -16.75 69.47 -0.88
CA GLU A 10 -16.91 68.62 0.30
C GLU A 10 -18.19 67.75 0.15
N ASN A 11 -18.31 66.75 1.02
CA ASN A 11 -19.42 65.82 1.19
C ASN A 11 -20.80 66.47 1.44
N GLY A 12 -21.86 65.77 1.01
CA GLY A 12 -23.25 66.07 1.36
C GLY A 12 -24.22 64.93 1.01
N GLU A 13 -24.29 63.94 1.91
CA GLU A 13 -25.44 63.10 2.30
C GLU A 13 -26.43 62.48 1.28
N THR A 14 -26.40 61.14 1.26
CA THR A 14 -27.53 60.18 1.31
C THR A 14 -28.95 60.64 0.92
N ASN A 15 -29.50 60.04 -0.14
CA ASN A 15 -30.75 59.25 -0.11
C ASN A 15 -31.09 58.68 -1.49
N GLY A 16 -31.50 57.41 -1.56
CA GLY A 16 -32.23 56.89 -2.73
C GLY A 16 -31.79 55.54 -3.32
N PHE A 17 -31.28 54.60 -2.52
CA PHE A 17 -31.31 53.18 -2.88
C PHE A 17 -32.78 52.71 -2.90
N GLN A 18 -33.43 52.82 -4.06
CA GLN A 18 -34.81 52.40 -4.27
C GLN A 18 -34.93 51.44 -5.48
N TYR A 19 -33.94 50.55 -5.64
CA TYR A 19 -33.94 49.47 -6.64
C TYR A 19 -33.65 48.08 -6.04
N LEU A 20 -33.87 47.90 -4.75
CA LEU A 20 -33.73 46.60 -4.09
C LEU A 20 -34.92 46.33 -3.17
N GLN A 21 -36.06 45.92 -3.73
CA GLN A 21 -37.09 45.19 -2.97
C GLN A 21 -38.06 44.41 -3.89
N GLU A 22 -37.79 43.10 -3.98
CA GLU A 22 -38.71 41.95 -4.17
C GLU A 22 -39.43 41.70 -5.52
N PRO A 23 -39.81 40.44 -5.87
CA PRO A 23 -39.04 39.19 -5.79
C PRO A 23 -39.07 38.40 -7.11
N PHE A 24 -37.92 37.95 -7.64
CA PHE A 24 -37.83 37.12 -8.85
C PHE A 24 -38.17 35.63 -8.58
N ILE A 25 -39.19 35.34 -7.77
CA ILE A 25 -39.74 33.98 -7.59
C ILE A 25 -40.96 33.81 -8.50
N GLN A 26 -40.77 33.81 -9.82
CA GLN A 26 -41.82 33.37 -10.75
C GLN A 26 -41.37 32.96 -12.17
N GLN A 27 -40.08 32.69 -12.38
CA GLN A 27 -39.58 32.03 -13.61
C GLN A 27 -38.96 30.64 -13.35
N GLY A 28 -39.22 30.05 -12.19
CA GLY A 28 -38.66 28.75 -11.79
C GLY A 28 -39.57 27.53 -11.91
N LYS A 29 -40.75 27.62 -12.58
CA LYS A 29 -41.72 26.51 -12.60
C LYS A 29 -41.96 25.81 -13.94
N ASP A 30 -41.46 26.32 -15.05
CA ASP A 30 -41.63 25.68 -16.37
C ASP A 30 -40.33 25.11 -16.99
N ALA A 31 -39.18 25.22 -16.32
CA ALA A 31 -37.93 24.56 -16.72
C ALA A 31 -37.69 23.20 -16.02
N CYS A 32 -38.69 22.68 -15.29
CA CYS A 32 -38.58 21.45 -14.48
C CYS A 32 -39.41 20.27 -15.02
N LYS A 33 -39.72 20.27 -16.33
CA LYS A 33 -40.39 19.14 -17.01
C LYS A 33 -39.68 18.76 -18.30
N GLU A 34 -38.39 18.49 -18.23
CA GLU A 34 -37.70 17.68 -19.24
C GLU A 34 -36.36 17.10 -18.71
N VAL A 35 -36.35 16.66 -17.45
CA VAL A 35 -35.26 15.83 -16.91
C VAL A 35 -35.90 14.58 -16.32
N GLY A 36 -36.33 13.71 -17.24
CA GLY A 36 -37.12 12.53 -16.93
C GLY A 36 -36.88 11.39 -17.90
N SER A 37 -35.63 11.09 -18.24
CA SER A 37 -35.25 9.82 -18.88
C SER A 37 -33.80 9.35 -18.67
N ASP A 38 -32.91 10.16 -18.07
CA ASP A 38 -31.49 9.77 -17.88
C ASP A 38 -31.19 8.91 -16.64
N LYS A 39 -32.20 8.31 -16.00
CA LYS A 39 -31.97 7.28 -14.97
C LYS A 39 -31.77 5.87 -15.52
N SER A 40 -31.66 5.72 -16.84
CA SER A 40 -31.45 4.42 -17.51
C SER A 40 -30.11 4.27 -18.24
N MET A 41 -29.24 5.30 -18.24
CA MET A 41 -28.02 5.35 -19.06
C MET A 41 -26.68 5.10 -18.33
N GLU A 42 -26.68 4.60 -17.08
CA GLU A 42 -25.44 4.35 -16.30
C GLU A 42 -25.17 2.87 -15.96
N ASN A 43 -25.92 1.92 -16.52
CA ASN A 43 -25.74 0.48 -16.28
C ASN A 43 -24.92 -0.23 -17.37
N GLY A 44 -23.97 0.47 -18.01
CA GLY A 44 -23.00 -0.18 -18.89
C GLY A 44 -21.96 -0.96 -18.09
N SER A 45 -22.06 -2.29 -18.14
CA SER A 45 -21.05 -3.33 -17.83
C SER A 45 -19.93 -3.02 -16.80
N ILE A 46 -20.21 -2.32 -15.69
CA ILE A 46 -19.31 -2.23 -14.52
C ILE A 46 -18.87 -3.63 -14.05
N GLY A 47 -19.70 -4.65 -14.29
CA GLY A 47 -19.41 -6.04 -14.00
C GLY A 47 -18.06 -6.53 -14.56
N MET A 48 -17.63 -6.09 -15.74
CA MET A 48 -16.33 -6.51 -16.29
C MET A 48 -15.15 -5.86 -15.55
N VAL A 49 -15.29 -4.59 -15.15
CA VAL A 49 -14.28 -3.89 -14.34
C VAL A 49 -14.18 -4.51 -12.95
N LEU A 50 -15.32 -4.84 -12.34
CA LEU A 50 -15.36 -5.51 -11.04
C LEU A 50 -14.78 -6.92 -11.11
N LEU A 51 -15.11 -7.70 -12.14
CA LEU A 51 -14.52 -9.02 -12.36
C LEU A 51 -13.00 -8.92 -12.57
N SER A 52 -12.55 -7.97 -13.39
CA SER A 52 -11.13 -7.77 -13.67
C SER A 52 -10.37 -7.33 -12.41
N THR A 53 -10.99 -6.48 -11.59
CA THR A 53 -10.45 -6.08 -10.29
C THR A 53 -10.40 -7.27 -9.34
N PHE A 54 -11.48 -8.03 -9.22
CA PHE A 54 -11.57 -9.22 -8.36
C PHE A 54 -10.47 -10.23 -8.68
N VAL A 55 -10.27 -10.55 -9.96
CA VAL A 55 -9.19 -11.43 -10.41
C VAL A 55 -7.83 -10.83 -10.06
N ALA A 56 -7.60 -9.54 -10.34
CA ALA A 56 -6.31 -8.91 -10.06
C ALA A 56 -5.98 -8.93 -8.56
N VAL A 57 -6.95 -8.67 -7.68
CA VAL A 57 -6.75 -8.67 -6.23
C VAL A 57 -6.57 -10.06 -5.61
N CYS A 58 -6.83 -11.16 -6.35
CA CYS A 58 -6.35 -12.49 -5.95
C CYS A 58 -4.81 -12.52 -5.87
N GLY A 59 -4.11 -11.72 -6.67
CA GLY A 59 -2.67 -11.51 -6.54
C GLY A 59 -2.31 -10.81 -5.23
N SER A 60 -3.01 -9.73 -4.89
CA SER A 60 -2.86 -9.01 -3.62
C SER A 60 -3.14 -9.91 -2.42
N PHE A 61 -4.15 -10.79 -2.51
CA PHE A 61 -4.42 -11.80 -1.51
C PHE A 61 -3.25 -12.79 -1.38
N SER A 62 -2.71 -13.28 -2.51
CA SER A 62 -1.53 -14.16 -2.52
C SER A 62 -0.30 -13.50 -1.89
N PHE A 63 -0.10 -12.19 -2.12
CA PHE A 63 0.91 -11.39 -1.44
C PHE A 63 0.70 -11.43 0.07
N GLY A 64 -0.52 -11.15 0.53
CA GLY A 64 -0.89 -11.19 1.94
C GLY A 64 -0.62 -12.56 2.56
N THR A 65 -1.00 -13.63 1.86
CA THR A 65 -0.81 -15.00 2.34
C THR A 65 0.66 -15.36 2.50
N CYS A 66 1.51 -14.94 1.56
CA CYS A 66 2.94 -15.17 1.63
C CYS A 66 3.60 -14.46 2.83
N VAL A 67 3.19 -13.21 3.11
CA VAL A 67 3.66 -12.41 4.24
C VAL A 67 3.19 -13.01 5.57
N GLY A 68 1.93 -13.39 5.68
CA GLY A 68 1.34 -13.94 6.91
C GLY A 68 1.73 -15.39 7.23
N TYR A 69 2.31 -16.13 6.27
CA TYR A 69 2.68 -17.54 6.47
C TYR A 69 3.75 -17.76 7.54
N SER A 70 4.73 -16.85 7.67
CA SER A 70 5.92 -17.08 8.48
C SER A 70 5.62 -17.23 9.97
N ALA A 71 4.72 -16.40 10.52
CA ALA A 71 4.51 -16.34 11.96
C ALA A 71 3.90 -17.62 12.57
N PRO A 72 2.79 -18.18 12.04
CA PRO A 72 2.19 -19.35 12.65
C PRO A 72 3.01 -20.63 12.40
N THR A 73 3.93 -20.62 11.45
CA THR A 73 4.66 -21.82 11.02
C THR A 73 6.05 -21.97 11.65
N GLN A 74 6.59 -20.92 12.29
CA GLN A 74 7.96 -20.94 12.82
C GLN A 74 8.26 -22.14 13.73
N ALA A 75 7.52 -22.26 14.83
CA ALA A 75 7.76 -23.31 15.82
C ALA A 75 7.64 -24.72 15.21
N ALA A 76 6.66 -24.91 14.33
CA ALA A 76 6.40 -26.19 13.67
C ALA A 76 7.50 -26.56 12.65
N ILE A 77 7.95 -25.61 11.83
CA ILE A 77 9.01 -25.84 10.84
C ILE A 77 10.34 -26.13 11.54
N ARG A 78 10.66 -25.36 12.59
CA ARG A 78 11.90 -25.57 13.35
C ARG A 78 11.94 -26.92 14.06
N ALA A 79 10.81 -27.39 14.57
CA ALA A 79 10.69 -28.71 15.17
C ALA A 79 10.75 -29.85 14.15
N ASP A 80 10.09 -29.71 12.99
CA ASP A 80 10.04 -30.77 11.95
C ASP A 80 11.38 -30.95 11.23
N LEU A 81 12.10 -29.84 10.97
CA LEU A 81 13.33 -29.83 10.18
C LEU A 81 14.60 -29.62 11.03
N ASN A 82 14.48 -29.52 12.36
CA ASN A 82 15.58 -29.22 13.29
C ASN A 82 16.39 -27.97 12.92
N LEU A 83 15.71 -26.91 12.46
CA LEU A 83 16.37 -25.68 12.01
C LEU A 83 16.83 -24.79 13.18
N SER A 84 18.03 -24.24 13.03
CA SER A 84 18.55 -23.17 13.88
C SER A 84 17.75 -21.87 13.72
N LEU A 85 17.92 -20.95 14.67
CA LEU A 85 17.29 -19.63 14.62
C LEU A 85 17.77 -18.83 13.40
N ALA A 86 19.05 -18.99 13.04
CA ALA A 86 19.66 -18.32 11.89
C ALA A 86 19.06 -18.83 10.57
N GLU A 87 18.91 -20.15 10.41
CA GLU A 87 18.28 -20.75 9.23
C GLU A 87 16.82 -20.31 9.07
N PHE A 88 16.05 -20.29 10.16
CA PHE A 88 14.67 -19.80 10.08
C PHE A 88 14.58 -18.29 9.77
N SER A 89 15.49 -17.49 10.33
CA SER A 89 15.54 -16.05 10.04
C SER A 89 15.95 -15.79 8.59
N MET A 90 16.81 -16.64 8.01
CA MET A 90 17.12 -16.63 6.58
C MET A 90 15.86 -16.95 5.76
N PHE A 91 15.15 -18.03 6.08
CA PHE A 91 13.87 -18.39 5.44
C PHE A 91 12.85 -17.24 5.48
N GLY A 92 12.64 -16.64 6.66
CA GLY A 92 11.69 -15.55 6.85
C GLY A 92 12.07 -14.29 6.08
N SER A 93 13.36 -13.98 5.97
CA SER A 93 13.86 -12.77 5.29
C SER A 93 14.09 -12.96 3.78
N LEU A 94 14.24 -14.19 3.28
CA LEU A 94 14.42 -14.43 1.84
C LEU A 94 13.23 -13.99 0.99
N VAL A 95 12.02 -14.00 1.57
CA VAL A 95 10.82 -13.48 0.90
C VAL A 95 10.97 -12.00 0.53
N THR A 96 11.63 -11.19 1.37
CA THR A 96 11.83 -9.75 1.10
C THR A 96 12.93 -9.52 0.09
N ILE A 97 13.97 -10.36 0.04
CA ILE A 97 14.98 -10.33 -1.04
C ILE A 97 14.34 -10.67 -2.38
N GLY A 98 13.56 -11.77 -2.41
CA GLY A 98 12.80 -12.14 -3.59
C GLY A 98 11.90 -10.99 -4.05
N ALA A 99 11.15 -10.39 -3.12
CA ALA A 99 10.26 -9.27 -3.41
C ALA A 99 11.01 -8.04 -3.93
N MET A 100 12.20 -7.73 -3.40
CA MET A 100 13.07 -6.68 -3.89
C MET A 100 13.44 -6.88 -5.36
N LEU A 101 13.92 -8.08 -5.73
CA LEU A 101 14.28 -8.39 -7.12
C LEU A 101 13.04 -8.41 -8.04
N GLY A 102 11.93 -8.95 -7.55
CA GLY A 102 10.64 -8.92 -8.24
C GLY A 102 10.19 -7.49 -8.52
N ALA A 103 10.30 -6.61 -7.54
CA ALA A 103 9.86 -5.22 -7.68
C ALA A 103 10.76 -4.42 -8.65
N ILE A 104 12.09 -4.61 -8.62
CA ILE A 104 13.03 -3.97 -9.57
C ILE A 104 12.78 -4.43 -11.01
N THR A 105 12.50 -5.72 -11.20
CA THR A 105 12.27 -6.29 -12.53
C THR A 105 10.85 -6.05 -13.04
N SER A 106 9.88 -5.82 -12.15
CA SER A 106 8.45 -5.69 -12.48
C SER A 106 8.17 -4.65 -13.56
N GLY A 107 8.77 -3.45 -13.49
CA GLY A 107 8.54 -2.38 -14.47
C GLY A 107 8.89 -2.80 -15.90
N ARG A 108 10.09 -3.38 -16.10
CA ARG A 108 10.52 -3.87 -17.42
C ARG A 108 9.63 -5.02 -17.91
N VAL A 109 9.32 -5.95 -17.02
CA VAL A 109 8.44 -7.09 -17.35
C VAL A 109 7.07 -6.56 -17.79
N THR A 110 6.42 -5.69 -17.03
CA THR A 110 5.09 -5.14 -17.38
C THR A 110 5.06 -4.33 -18.68
N ASP A 111 6.18 -3.70 -19.04
CA ASP A 111 6.27 -2.93 -20.28
C ASP A 111 6.44 -3.83 -21.51
N ILE A 112 7.18 -4.94 -21.39
CA ILE A 112 7.45 -5.85 -22.51
C ILE A 112 6.29 -6.83 -22.73
N ILE A 113 5.82 -7.50 -21.67
CA ILE A 113 4.84 -8.59 -21.79
C ILE A 113 3.41 -8.20 -21.40
N GLY A 114 3.20 -6.94 -21.03
CA GLY A 114 1.91 -6.44 -20.56
C GLY A 114 1.62 -6.75 -19.09
N ARG A 115 0.52 -6.21 -18.58
CA ARG A 115 0.14 -6.33 -17.16
C ARG A 115 -0.38 -7.74 -16.89
N LYS A 116 -1.22 -8.26 -17.78
CA LYS A 116 -1.74 -9.64 -17.73
C LYS A 116 -0.62 -10.66 -17.84
N GLY A 117 0.33 -10.46 -18.75
CA GLY A 117 1.50 -11.33 -18.89
C GLY A 117 2.36 -11.35 -17.63
N ALA A 118 2.64 -10.18 -17.05
CA ALA A 118 3.42 -10.07 -15.82
C ALA A 118 2.74 -10.77 -14.62
N MET A 119 1.42 -10.65 -14.47
CA MET A 119 0.67 -11.39 -13.45
C MET A 119 0.79 -12.91 -13.64
N ARG A 120 0.76 -13.43 -14.88
CA ARG A 120 0.93 -14.87 -15.16
C ARG A 120 2.31 -15.37 -14.75
N ILE A 121 3.37 -14.68 -15.15
CA ILE A 121 4.75 -15.08 -14.80
C ILE A 121 4.95 -15.06 -13.29
N SER A 122 4.52 -13.98 -12.64
CA SER A 122 4.58 -13.85 -11.18
C SER A 122 3.86 -14.99 -10.46
N THR A 123 2.64 -15.32 -10.91
CA THR A 123 1.86 -16.43 -10.36
C THR A 123 2.57 -17.77 -10.53
N GLY A 124 3.23 -17.99 -11.68
CA GLY A 124 4.06 -19.17 -11.91
C GLY A 124 5.18 -19.31 -10.87
N PHE A 125 5.90 -18.21 -10.59
CA PHE A 125 6.92 -18.20 -9.54
C PHE A 125 6.34 -18.46 -8.14
N CYS A 126 5.18 -17.88 -7.81
CA CYS A 126 4.49 -18.17 -6.56
C CYS A 126 4.12 -19.66 -6.42
N ILE A 127 3.58 -20.28 -7.48
CA ILE A 127 3.21 -21.70 -7.48
C ILE A 127 4.45 -22.59 -7.27
N ILE A 128 5.53 -22.32 -8.01
CA ILE A 128 6.80 -23.04 -7.85
C ILE A 128 7.32 -22.88 -6.42
N GLY A 129 7.27 -21.66 -5.87
CA GLY A 129 7.71 -21.38 -4.51
C GLY A 129 6.91 -22.14 -3.45
N TRP A 130 5.58 -22.13 -3.55
CA TRP A 130 4.71 -22.87 -2.62
C TRP A 130 4.90 -24.39 -2.71
N LEU A 131 5.05 -24.93 -3.92
CA LEU A 131 5.35 -26.35 -4.11
C LEU A 131 6.72 -26.72 -3.54
N ALA A 132 7.73 -25.87 -3.72
CA ALA A 132 9.05 -26.07 -3.11
C ALA A 132 8.97 -26.07 -1.58
N VAL A 133 8.18 -25.17 -0.98
CA VAL A 133 7.93 -25.18 0.48
C VAL A 133 7.23 -26.47 0.89
N PHE A 134 6.19 -26.91 0.18
CA PHE A 134 5.44 -28.13 0.51
C PHE A 134 6.30 -29.40 0.48
N PHE A 135 7.16 -29.54 -0.54
CA PHE A 135 8.05 -30.68 -0.70
C PHE A 135 9.38 -30.55 0.06
N SER A 136 9.58 -29.47 0.81
CA SER A 136 10.84 -29.22 1.48
C SER A 136 11.13 -30.29 2.55
N LYS A 137 12.35 -30.82 2.50
CA LYS A 137 12.94 -31.74 3.49
C LYS A 137 14.27 -31.21 4.04
N SER A 138 14.71 -30.04 3.56
CA SER A 138 16.00 -29.41 3.86
C SER A 138 15.83 -27.90 3.85
N SER A 139 16.67 -27.18 4.62
CA SER A 139 16.67 -25.71 4.70
C SER A 139 16.78 -25.07 3.31
N TYR A 140 17.66 -25.58 2.45
CA TYR A 140 17.91 -25.00 1.13
C TYR A 140 16.67 -24.99 0.22
N THR A 141 15.87 -26.06 0.22
CA THR A 141 14.64 -26.13 -0.59
C THR A 141 13.57 -25.19 -0.04
N LEU A 142 13.52 -25.04 1.28
CA LEU A 142 12.60 -24.14 1.97
C LEU A 142 12.94 -22.67 1.66
N ASP A 143 14.23 -22.33 1.71
CA ASP A 143 14.81 -21.03 1.37
C ASP A 143 14.55 -20.65 -0.10
N LEU A 144 14.80 -21.59 -1.01
CA LEU A 144 14.53 -21.41 -2.44
C LEU A 144 13.03 -21.19 -2.71
N GLY A 145 12.17 -21.92 -1.99
CA GLY A 145 10.73 -21.72 -2.06
C GLY A 145 10.32 -20.29 -1.69
N ARG A 146 10.90 -19.75 -0.60
CA ARG A 146 10.63 -18.36 -0.18
C ARG A 146 11.17 -17.30 -1.10
N PHE A 147 12.33 -17.53 -1.68
CA PHE A 147 12.86 -16.64 -2.70
C PHE A 147 11.90 -16.53 -3.88
N PHE A 148 11.38 -17.66 -4.39
CA PHE A 148 10.44 -17.66 -5.52
C PHE A 148 9.07 -17.08 -5.18
N THR A 149 8.49 -17.40 -4.01
CA THR A 149 7.25 -16.74 -3.58
C THR A 149 7.48 -15.24 -3.42
N GLY A 150 8.62 -14.84 -2.86
CA GLY A 150 9.07 -13.45 -2.73
C GLY A 150 9.10 -12.74 -4.09
N TYR A 151 9.78 -13.32 -5.08
CA TYR A 151 9.87 -12.76 -6.43
C TYR A 151 8.50 -12.55 -7.06
N GLY A 152 7.63 -13.55 -6.97
CA GLY A 152 6.26 -13.45 -7.47
C GLY A 152 5.50 -12.30 -6.80
N ILE A 153 5.46 -12.25 -5.47
CA ILE A 153 4.73 -11.20 -4.75
C ILE A 153 5.33 -9.80 -5.00
N GLY A 154 6.65 -9.70 -5.18
CA GLY A 154 7.32 -8.44 -5.55
C GLY A 154 6.82 -7.89 -6.87
N VAL A 155 6.66 -8.74 -7.88
CA VAL A 155 6.07 -8.35 -9.17
C VAL A 155 4.60 -7.96 -8.98
N ILE A 156 3.80 -8.80 -8.30
CA ILE A 156 2.37 -8.53 -8.03
C ILE A 156 2.14 -7.19 -7.34
N SER A 157 3.02 -6.82 -6.40
CA SER A 157 2.92 -5.58 -5.61
C SER A 157 2.92 -4.32 -6.47
N TYR A 158 3.54 -4.39 -7.65
CA TYR A 158 3.54 -3.31 -8.65
C TYR A 158 2.42 -3.50 -9.68
N VAL A 159 2.29 -4.71 -10.25
CA VAL A 159 1.42 -4.93 -11.41
C VAL A 159 -0.06 -4.79 -11.06
N VAL A 160 -0.49 -5.28 -9.90
CA VAL A 160 -1.93 -5.29 -9.54
C VAL A 160 -2.46 -3.86 -9.34
N PRO A 161 -1.84 -2.99 -8.54
CA PRO A 161 -2.29 -1.60 -8.41
C PRO A 161 -2.31 -0.85 -9.74
N VAL A 162 -1.28 -1.05 -10.58
CA VAL A 162 -1.19 -0.41 -11.90
C VAL A 162 -2.31 -0.88 -12.80
N TYR A 163 -2.54 -2.19 -12.89
CA TYR A 163 -3.61 -2.76 -13.69
C TYR A 163 -4.98 -2.23 -13.27
N ILE A 164 -5.26 -2.20 -11.96
CA ILE A 164 -6.51 -1.65 -11.41
C ILE A 164 -6.65 -0.17 -11.78
N ALA A 165 -5.59 0.64 -11.64
CA ALA A 165 -5.61 2.06 -11.97
C ALA A 165 -5.84 2.34 -13.47
N GLU A 166 -5.37 1.44 -14.34
CA GLU A 166 -5.50 1.55 -15.80
C GLU A 166 -6.88 1.12 -16.32
N ILE A 167 -7.56 0.17 -15.66
CA ILE A 167 -8.91 -0.28 -16.05
C ILE A 167 -10.03 0.50 -15.38
N ALA A 168 -9.77 1.07 -14.19
CA ALA A 168 -10.78 1.71 -13.37
C ALA A 168 -11.26 3.05 -13.98
N PRO A 169 -12.59 3.28 -14.02
CA PRO A 169 -13.13 4.58 -14.40
C PRO A 169 -12.71 5.65 -13.38
N LYS A 170 -12.64 6.92 -13.82
CA LYS A 170 -12.14 8.05 -13.02
C LYS A 170 -12.81 8.12 -11.64
N ASN A 171 -14.13 7.90 -11.58
CA ASN A 171 -14.94 8.03 -10.36
C ASN A 171 -14.75 6.90 -9.34
N LEU A 172 -14.31 5.71 -9.76
CA LEU A 172 -14.16 4.53 -8.88
C LEU A 172 -12.69 4.15 -8.62
N ARG A 173 -11.74 4.82 -9.28
CA ARG A 173 -10.31 4.46 -9.21
C ARG A 173 -9.77 4.42 -7.79
N GLY A 174 -10.15 5.38 -6.94
CA GLY A 174 -9.72 5.42 -5.54
C GLY A 174 -10.19 4.19 -4.75
N GLY A 175 -11.48 3.86 -4.81
CA GLY A 175 -12.05 2.71 -4.10
C GLY A 175 -11.53 1.36 -4.61
N LEU A 176 -11.30 1.23 -5.92
CA LEU A 176 -10.72 -0.01 -6.47
C LEU A 176 -9.23 -0.13 -6.08
N ALA A 177 -8.50 0.97 -5.99
CA ALA A 177 -7.11 0.97 -5.52
C ALA A 177 -6.99 0.59 -4.03
N THR A 178 -7.92 1.02 -3.17
CA THR A 178 -7.91 0.61 -1.75
C THR A 178 -8.22 -0.87 -1.56
N THR A 179 -8.97 -1.48 -2.49
CA THR A 179 -9.25 -2.93 -2.47
C THR A 179 -7.96 -3.77 -2.53
N ASN A 180 -6.92 -3.31 -3.25
CA ASN A 180 -5.62 -3.98 -3.28
C ASN A 180 -5.01 -4.10 -1.88
N GLN A 181 -4.95 -2.98 -1.14
CA GLN A 181 -4.39 -2.97 0.21
C GLN A 181 -5.22 -3.81 1.18
N LEU A 182 -6.56 -3.72 1.07
CA LEU A 182 -7.47 -4.50 1.90
C LEU A 182 -7.26 -6.01 1.68
N MET A 183 -7.11 -6.45 0.43
CA MET A 183 -6.91 -7.87 0.11
C MET A 183 -5.55 -8.41 0.58
N ILE A 184 -4.50 -7.57 0.60
CA ILE A 184 -3.22 -7.93 1.24
C ILE A 184 -3.43 -8.23 2.74
N VAL A 185 -4.14 -7.34 3.44
CA VAL A 185 -4.37 -7.50 4.88
C VAL A 185 -5.27 -8.70 5.16
N ILE A 186 -6.34 -8.89 4.38
CA ILE A 186 -7.21 -10.07 4.50
C ILE A 186 -6.41 -11.36 4.26
N GLY A 187 -5.55 -11.40 3.22
CA GLY A 187 -4.71 -12.57 2.95
C GLY A 187 -3.73 -12.90 4.08
N SER A 188 -3.14 -11.88 4.69
CA SER A 188 -2.27 -12.03 5.86
C SER A 188 -3.04 -12.52 7.09
N SER A 189 -4.18 -11.88 7.41
CA SER A 189 -5.05 -12.29 8.51
C SER A 189 -5.55 -13.71 8.35
N MET A 190 -5.98 -14.09 7.13
CA MET A 190 -6.44 -15.46 6.84
C MET A 190 -5.31 -16.48 7.06
N SER A 191 -4.06 -16.13 6.78
CA SER A 191 -2.91 -17.01 7.01
C SER A 191 -2.62 -17.20 8.50
N PHE A 192 -2.77 -16.15 9.31
CA PHE A 192 -2.69 -16.28 10.77
C PHE A 192 -3.80 -17.16 11.33
N LEU A 193 -5.04 -16.98 10.87
CA LEU A 193 -6.19 -17.77 11.32
C LEU A 193 -6.04 -19.24 10.93
N ILE A 194 -5.87 -19.52 9.64
CA ILE A 194 -5.75 -20.89 9.11
C ILE A 194 -4.49 -21.56 9.68
N GLY A 195 -3.36 -20.86 9.69
CA GLY A 195 -2.08 -21.38 10.18
C GLY A 195 -2.07 -21.72 11.67
N SER A 196 -2.99 -21.16 12.47
CA SER A 196 -3.15 -21.54 13.88
C SER A 196 -3.83 -22.90 14.07
N ILE A 197 -4.51 -23.41 13.05
CA ILE A 197 -5.34 -24.62 13.08
C ILE A 197 -4.66 -25.78 12.31
N ILE A 198 -4.06 -25.49 11.15
CA ILE A 198 -3.53 -26.52 10.24
C ILE A 198 -2.00 -26.65 10.29
N ASN A 199 -1.47 -27.72 9.72
CA ASN A 199 -0.03 -27.93 9.59
C ASN A 199 0.59 -26.95 8.57
N TRP A 200 1.85 -26.55 8.76
CA TRP A 200 2.57 -25.64 7.88
C TRP A 200 2.59 -26.11 6.40
N ARG A 201 2.69 -27.41 6.13
CA ARG A 201 2.63 -27.94 4.75
C ARG A 201 1.24 -27.76 4.13
N GLN A 202 0.18 -27.99 4.90
CA GLN A 202 -1.19 -27.74 4.43
C GLN A 202 -1.45 -26.24 4.23
N LEU A 203 -0.84 -25.38 5.05
CA LEU A 203 -0.90 -23.93 4.86
C LEU A 203 -0.21 -23.50 3.56
N ALA A 204 0.87 -24.18 3.15
CA ALA A 204 1.52 -23.91 1.87
C ALA A 204 0.60 -24.27 0.69
N LEU A 205 -0.16 -25.37 0.80
CA LEU A 205 -1.19 -25.73 -0.18
C LEU A 205 -2.34 -24.72 -0.19
N ALA A 206 -2.76 -24.20 0.96
CA ALA A 206 -3.75 -23.12 1.02
C ALA A 206 -3.27 -21.85 0.29
N GLY A 207 -1.96 -21.57 0.34
CA GLY A 207 -1.31 -20.47 -0.42
C GLY A 207 -1.34 -20.64 -1.94
N LEU A 208 -1.51 -21.87 -2.46
CA LEU A 208 -1.70 -22.12 -3.89
C LEU A 208 -3.08 -21.72 -4.40
N VAL A 209 -4.11 -21.79 -3.55
CA VAL A 209 -5.50 -21.50 -3.93
C VAL A 209 -5.65 -20.12 -4.59
N PRO A 210 -5.21 -18.99 -3.98
CA PRO A 210 -5.34 -17.68 -4.62
C PRO A 210 -4.47 -17.55 -5.88
N CYS A 211 -3.34 -18.27 -5.97
CA CYS A 211 -2.51 -18.31 -7.17
C CYS A 211 -3.23 -19.00 -8.34
N ILE A 212 -3.87 -20.14 -8.09
CA ILE A 212 -4.65 -20.86 -9.11
C ILE A 212 -5.85 -20.02 -9.54
N CYS A 213 -6.56 -19.41 -8.59
CA CYS A 213 -7.67 -18.50 -8.88
C CYS A 213 -7.23 -17.33 -9.76
N LEU A 214 -6.07 -16.72 -9.46
CA LEU A 214 -5.50 -15.67 -10.31
C LEU A 214 -5.15 -16.20 -11.71
N LEU A 215 -4.47 -17.34 -11.82
CA LEU A 215 -4.07 -17.90 -13.10
C LEU A 215 -5.26 -18.22 -14.02
N VAL A 216 -6.30 -18.86 -13.46
CA VAL A 216 -7.55 -19.18 -14.17
C VAL A 216 -8.33 -17.90 -14.48
N GLY A 217 -8.47 -17.01 -13.51
CA GLY A 217 -9.17 -15.73 -13.67
C GLY A 217 -8.55 -14.87 -14.77
N LEU A 218 -7.22 -14.88 -14.90
CA LEU A 218 -6.51 -14.16 -15.96
C LEU A 218 -6.98 -14.57 -17.36
N CYS A 219 -7.47 -15.80 -17.58
CA CYS A 219 -7.98 -16.19 -18.89
C CYS A 219 -9.21 -15.37 -19.34
N PHE A 220 -10.02 -14.87 -18.39
CA PHE A 220 -11.28 -14.20 -18.69
C PHE A 220 -11.18 -12.67 -18.82
N ILE A 221 -10.16 -12.06 -18.21
CA ILE A 221 -10.00 -10.59 -18.14
C ILE A 221 -9.25 -10.02 -19.35
N PRO A 222 -9.52 -8.78 -19.78
CA PRO A 222 -8.78 -8.14 -20.87
C PRO A 222 -7.40 -7.65 -20.38
N GLU A 223 -6.51 -7.39 -21.32
CA GLU A 223 -5.26 -6.66 -21.03
C GLU A 223 -5.54 -5.16 -20.81
N SER A 224 -4.61 -4.45 -20.19
CA SER A 224 -4.71 -3.00 -19.97
C SER A 224 -4.86 -2.22 -21.29
N PRO A 225 -5.91 -1.41 -21.46
CA PRO A 225 -6.08 -0.56 -22.64
C PRO A 225 -4.91 0.41 -22.81
N ARG A 226 -4.42 1.01 -21.71
CA ARG A 226 -3.30 1.97 -21.78
C ARG A 226 -2.01 1.34 -22.25
N TRP A 227 -1.74 0.10 -21.84
CA TRP A 227 -0.58 -0.62 -22.33
C TRP A 227 -0.73 -0.98 -23.82
N LEU A 228 -1.92 -1.42 -24.24
CA LEU A 228 -2.19 -1.74 -25.66
C LEU A 228 -2.02 -0.51 -26.56
N ALA A 229 -2.47 0.67 -26.10
CA ALA A 229 -2.24 1.94 -26.77
C ALA A 229 -0.73 2.29 -26.82
N LYS A 230 0.00 2.14 -25.70
CA LYS A 230 1.46 2.38 -25.65
C LYS A 230 2.27 1.49 -26.61
N VAL A 231 1.84 0.25 -26.82
CA VAL A 231 2.50 -0.71 -27.74
C VAL A 231 2.03 -0.55 -29.20
N GLY A 232 1.02 0.28 -29.46
CA GLY A 232 0.49 0.54 -30.80
C GLY A 232 -0.45 -0.55 -31.32
N ARG A 233 -1.05 -1.37 -30.45
CA ARG A 233 -2.01 -2.42 -30.82
C ARG A 233 -3.44 -1.87 -30.88
N GLU A 234 -3.70 -0.98 -31.83
CA GLU A 234 -4.94 -0.19 -31.91
C GLU A 234 -6.22 -1.04 -31.89
N LYS A 235 -6.28 -2.12 -32.67
CA LYS A 235 -7.46 -3.01 -32.72
C LYS A 235 -7.76 -3.65 -31.37
N GLU A 236 -6.73 -4.09 -30.65
CA GLU A 236 -6.91 -4.72 -29.33
C GLU A 236 -7.22 -3.70 -28.25
N PHE A 237 -6.62 -2.51 -28.34
CA PHE A 237 -6.91 -1.39 -27.47
C PHE A 237 -8.41 -1.05 -27.48
N GLN A 238 -8.98 -0.84 -28.67
CA GLN A 238 -10.41 -0.55 -28.85
C GLN A 238 -11.29 -1.71 -28.33
N LEU A 239 -10.92 -2.96 -28.60
CA LEU A 239 -11.65 -4.14 -28.10
C LEU A 239 -11.60 -4.26 -26.57
N ALA A 240 -10.44 -4.02 -25.95
CA ALA A 240 -10.28 -4.07 -24.50
C ALA A 240 -11.08 -2.96 -23.81
N LEU A 241 -11.05 -1.74 -24.36
CA LEU A 241 -11.78 -0.60 -23.82
C LEU A 241 -13.31 -0.80 -23.92
N ARG A 242 -13.82 -1.27 -25.08
CA ARG A 242 -15.24 -1.66 -25.23
C ARG A 242 -15.64 -2.79 -24.29
N LYS A 243 -14.78 -3.78 -24.07
CA LYS A 243 -15.08 -4.88 -23.14
C LYS A 243 -15.17 -4.40 -21.69
N LEU A 244 -14.41 -3.36 -21.31
CA LEU A 244 -14.41 -2.80 -19.96
C LEU A 244 -15.56 -1.81 -19.71
N ARG A 245 -15.91 -0.99 -20.69
CA ARG A 245 -16.99 0.03 -20.55
C ARG A 245 -18.37 -0.50 -20.92
N GLY A 246 -18.44 -1.49 -21.81
CA GLY A 246 -19.68 -1.98 -22.37
C GLY A 246 -19.73 -1.73 -23.88
N LYS A 247 -20.47 -2.57 -24.60
CA LYS A 247 -20.50 -2.58 -26.06
C LYS A 247 -21.15 -1.33 -26.67
N ASP A 248 -22.02 -0.69 -25.91
CA ASP A 248 -22.95 0.36 -26.37
C ASP A 248 -22.58 1.78 -25.88
N ILE A 249 -21.44 1.93 -25.18
CA ILE A 249 -20.95 3.24 -24.73
C ILE A 249 -19.96 3.80 -25.76
N ASP A 250 -20.07 5.09 -26.06
CA ASP A 250 -19.06 5.80 -26.84
C ASP A 250 -17.75 5.91 -26.03
N ILE A 251 -16.69 5.29 -26.55
CA ILE A 251 -15.36 5.26 -25.95
C ILE A 251 -14.40 6.25 -26.61
N SER A 252 -14.85 7.02 -27.59
CA SER A 252 -13.99 7.86 -28.44
C SER A 252 -13.25 8.92 -27.63
N ASP A 253 -13.94 9.59 -26.70
CA ASP A 253 -13.34 10.62 -25.84
C ASP A 253 -12.27 10.05 -24.90
N GLU A 254 -12.56 8.93 -24.23
CA GLU A 254 -11.59 8.27 -23.34
C GLU A 254 -10.40 7.71 -24.13
N ALA A 255 -10.63 7.23 -25.35
CA ALA A 255 -9.58 6.72 -26.22
C ALA A 255 -8.62 7.83 -26.65
N ASN A 256 -9.14 8.97 -27.09
CA ASN A 256 -8.34 10.13 -27.48
C ASN A 256 -7.55 10.68 -26.29
N GLU A 257 -8.17 10.80 -25.11
CA GLU A 257 -7.48 11.25 -23.89
C GLU A 257 -6.30 10.32 -23.53
N ILE A 258 -6.44 9.00 -23.72
CA ILE A 258 -5.35 8.06 -23.47
C ILE A 258 -4.21 8.26 -24.46
N LEU A 259 -4.51 8.46 -25.75
CA LEU A 259 -3.51 8.68 -26.80
C LEU A 259 -2.74 9.99 -26.58
N ASP A 260 -3.45 11.09 -26.31
CA ASP A 260 -2.85 12.40 -26.03
C ASP A 260 -1.92 12.35 -24.80
N ASN A 261 -2.33 11.65 -23.75
CA ASN A 261 -1.50 11.45 -22.56
C ASN A 261 -0.23 10.65 -22.87
N ILE A 262 -0.30 9.64 -23.73
CA ILE A 262 0.87 8.85 -24.13
C ILE A 262 1.84 9.70 -24.95
N GLU A 263 1.34 10.49 -25.89
CA GLU A 263 2.16 11.40 -26.70
C GLU A 263 2.85 12.45 -25.83
N THR A 264 2.11 13.03 -24.88
CA THR A 264 2.66 13.96 -23.89
C THR A 264 3.74 13.31 -23.03
N LEU A 265 3.56 12.07 -22.58
CA LEU A 265 4.57 11.35 -21.80
C LEU A 265 5.81 10.98 -22.62
N GLN A 266 5.66 10.74 -23.93
CA GLN A 266 6.77 10.45 -24.83
C GLN A 266 7.60 11.70 -25.18
N SER A 267 6.96 12.87 -25.21
CA SER A 267 7.65 14.14 -25.47
C SER A 267 8.45 14.65 -24.26
N LEU A 268 8.16 14.15 -23.05
CA LEU A 268 8.93 14.50 -21.86
C LEU A 268 10.35 13.89 -21.91
N PRO A 269 11.38 14.65 -21.50
CA PRO A 269 12.75 14.17 -21.47
C PRO A 269 12.91 12.99 -20.50
N LYS A 270 13.53 11.91 -20.96
CA LYS A 270 13.86 10.75 -20.13
C LYS A 270 14.86 11.16 -19.06
N THR A 271 14.45 11.12 -17.80
CA THR A 271 15.30 11.46 -16.64
C THR A 271 16.23 10.30 -16.30
N LYS A 272 17.51 10.62 -16.05
CA LYS A 272 18.51 9.66 -15.59
C LYS A 272 18.42 9.51 -14.06
N PHE A 273 18.92 8.39 -13.53
CA PHE A 273 18.92 8.13 -12.09
C PHE A 273 19.68 9.20 -11.29
N LEU A 274 20.75 9.76 -11.87
CA LEU A 274 21.54 10.82 -11.25
C LEU A 274 20.80 12.16 -11.18
N ASP A 275 19.79 12.37 -12.03
CA ASP A 275 19.01 13.61 -12.02
C ASP A 275 18.17 13.73 -10.74
N LEU A 276 17.87 12.60 -10.06
CA LEU A 276 17.15 12.58 -8.79
C LEU A 276 17.88 13.32 -7.66
N PHE A 277 19.21 13.43 -7.75
CA PHE A 277 20.04 14.09 -6.74
C PHE A 277 20.23 15.59 -6.99
N GLN A 278 19.58 16.14 -8.02
CA GLN A 278 19.58 17.58 -8.26
C GLN A 278 18.77 18.31 -7.19
N SER A 279 19.18 19.54 -6.85
CA SER A 279 18.54 20.38 -5.82
C SER A 279 17.03 20.55 -6.02
N LYS A 280 16.54 20.44 -7.26
CA LYS A 280 15.12 20.51 -7.61
C LYS A 280 14.30 19.33 -7.09
N TYR A 281 14.87 18.12 -7.04
CA TYR A 281 14.15 16.89 -6.70
C TYR A 281 14.57 16.30 -5.35
N VAL A 282 15.73 16.70 -4.83
CA VAL A 282 16.34 16.10 -3.63
C VAL A 282 15.39 16.09 -2.43
N ARG A 283 14.59 17.15 -2.21
CA ARG A 283 13.67 17.21 -1.07
C ARG A 283 12.48 16.26 -1.24
N SER A 284 11.94 16.11 -2.45
CA SER A 284 10.92 15.10 -2.78
C SER A 284 11.47 13.69 -2.59
N VAL A 285 12.74 13.45 -2.97
CA VAL A 285 13.43 12.18 -2.75
C VAL A 285 13.63 11.92 -1.26
N ILE A 286 14.07 12.90 -0.47
CA ILE A 286 14.22 12.78 0.99
C ILE A 286 12.89 12.41 1.64
N ILE A 287 11.77 13.05 1.24
CA ILE A 287 10.44 12.74 1.77
C ILE A 287 10.05 11.29 1.39
N GLY A 288 10.10 10.92 0.12
CA GLY A 288 9.66 9.60 -0.35
C GLY A 288 10.52 8.45 0.17
N VAL A 289 11.84 8.58 0.10
CA VAL A 289 12.80 7.57 0.59
C VAL A 289 12.79 7.52 2.11
N GLY A 290 12.78 8.67 2.78
CA GLY A 290 12.74 8.75 4.23
C GLY A 290 11.47 8.11 4.79
N LEU A 291 10.30 8.38 4.21
CA LEU A 291 9.04 7.76 4.64
C LEU A 291 9.09 6.23 4.58
N MET A 292 9.65 5.64 3.51
CA MET A 292 9.77 4.17 3.43
C MET A 292 10.84 3.61 4.36
N ALA A 293 11.98 4.29 4.51
CA ALA A 293 13.01 3.86 5.46
C ALA A 293 12.46 3.84 6.88
N PHE A 294 11.75 4.90 7.30
CA PHE A 294 11.13 4.99 8.62
C PHE A 294 9.97 4.01 8.80
N GLN A 295 9.12 3.81 7.79
CA GLN A 295 8.06 2.79 7.82
C GLN A 295 8.62 1.40 8.16
N GLN A 296 9.74 1.02 7.54
CA GLN A 296 10.37 -0.28 7.81
C GLN A 296 11.09 -0.30 9.16
N SER A 297 11.77 0.80 9.52
CA SER A 297 12.54 0.92 10.78
C SER A 297 11.68 0.80 12.03
N VAL A 298 10.37 1.00 11.95
CA VAL A 298 9.40 0.77 13.04
C VAL A 298 9.18 -0.73 13.33
N GLY A 299 9.77 -1.63 12.54
CA GLY A 299 9.85 -3.06 12.87
C GLY A 299 8.71 -3.92 12.34
N ILE A 300 7.88 -3.42 11.40
CA ILE A 300 6.61 -4.08 11.03
C ILE A 300 6.79 -5.51 10.51
N ASN A 301 7.77 -5.75 9.64
CA ASN A 301 8.00 -7.08 9.10
C ASN A 301 8.61 -8.03 10.14
N GLY A 302 9.43 -7.53 11.06
CA GLY A 302 9.96 -8.32 12.16
C GLY A 302 8.84 -8.74 13.13
N ILE A 303 8.09 -7.77 13.64
CA ILE A 303 6.96 -8.04 14.54
C ILE A 303 5.94 -8.91 13.83
N GLY A 304 5.58 -8.62 12.57
CA GLY A 304 4.59 -9.37 11.79
C GLY A 304 5.01 -10.81 11.48
N PHE A 305 6.26 -11.05 11.04
CA PHE A 305 6.74 -12.40 10.73
C PHE A 305 6.98 -13.27 11.96
N TYR A 306 7.24 -12.66 13.12
CA TYR A 306 7.60 -13.37 14.35
C TYR A 306 6.62 -13.09 15.49
N THR A 307 5.38 -12.68 15.18
CA THR A 307 4.33 -12.34 16.15
C THR A 307 4.05 -13.50 17.11
N ALA A 308 3.89 -14.72 16.57
CA ALA A 308 3.57 -15.90 17.36
C ALA A 308 4.61 -16.17 18.46
N GLU A 309 5.88 -16.09 18.09
CA GLU A 309 7.02 -16.30 18.98
C GLU A 309 7.17 -15.16 19.98
N THR A 310 6.86 -13.93 19.57
CA THR A 310 6.84 -12.78 20.49
C THR A 310 5.84 -13.01 21.63
N PHE A 311 4.67 -13.59 21.34
CA PHE A 311 3.68 -13.94 22.38
C PHE A 311 4.11 -15.10 23.27
N VAL A 312 4.70 -16.15 22.70
CA VAL A 312 5.25 -17.27 23.50
C VAL A 312 6.40 -16.77 24.37
N ALA A 313 7.29 -15.94 23.82
CA ALA A 313 8.38 -15.30 24.54
C ALA A 313 7.87 -14.36 25.65
N ALA A 314 6.66 -13.82 25.56
CA ALA A 314 6.04 -13.04 26.64
C ALA A 314 5.48 -13.92 27.77
N GLY A 315 5.36 -15.24 27.57
CA GLY A 315 4.83 -16.19 28.57
C GLY A 315 3.40 -16.67 28.28
N LEU A 316 2.86 -16.42 27.08
CA LEU A 316 1.56 -16.94 26.68
C LEU A 316 1.67 -18.45 26.38
N SER A 317 0.83 -19.28 27.01
CA SER A 317 0.86 -20.74 26.83
C SER A 317 0.59 -21.21 25.40
N SER A 318 -0.09 -20.38 24.59
CA SER A 318 -0.37 -20.65 23.19
C SER A 318 -0.34 -19.37 22.38
N ALA A 319 0.48 -19.34 21.32
CA ALA A 319 0.54 -18.23 20.38
C ALA A 319 -0.80 -17.97 19.65
N LYS A 320 -1.67 -18.99 19.58
CA LYS A 320 -2.86 -19.00 18.73
C LYS A 320 -3.80 -17.84 19.05
N ALA A 321 -4.11 -17.63 20.34
CA ALA A 321 -5.04 -16.58 20.75
C ALA A 321 -4.52 -15.18 20.37
N GLY A 322 -3.22 -14.93 20.59
CA GLY A 322 -2.60 -13.66 20.23
C GLY A 322 -2.57 -13.42 18.71
N THR A 323 -2.22 -14.44 17.91
CA THR A 323 -2.19 -14.34 16.44
C THR A 323 -3.58 -14.17 15.84
N ILE A 324 -4.61 -14.80 16.43
CA ILE A 324 -6.01 -14.60 16.03
C ILE A 324 -6.44 -13.17 16.35
N ALA A 325 -6.14 -12.66 17.56
CA ALA A 325 -6.45 -11.28 17.92
C ALA A 325 -5.75 -10.27 16.99
N TYR A 326 -4.50 -10.52 16.64
CA TYR A 326 -3.75 -9.72 15.66
C TYR A 326 -4.49 -9.67 14.32
N ALA A 327 -4.88 -10.83 13.79
CA ALA A 327 -5.58 -10.95 12.52
C ALA A 327 -6.94 -10.23 12.51
N CYS A 328 -7.68 -10.32 13.62
CA CYS A 328 -8.99 -9.68 13.78
C CYS A 328 -8.91 -8.16 13.89
N ILE A 329 -7.85 -7.61 14.48
CA ILE A 329 -7.65 -6.16 14.62
C ILE A 329 -7.11 -5.54 13.33
N GLN A 330 -6.25 -6.25 12.60
CA GLN A 330 -5.59 -5.67 11.43
C GLN A 330 -6.58 -5.24 10.33
N VAL A 331 -7.63 -6.03 10.05
CA VAL A 331 -8.59 -5.77 8.97
C VAL A 331 -9.46 -4.52 9.23
N PRO A 332 -10.19 -4.41 10.37
CA PRO A 332 -11.03 -3.24 10.63
C PRO A 332 -10.24 -1.93 10.72
N PHE A 333 -9.05 -1.96 11.32
CA PHE A 333 -8.21 -0.78 11.44
C PHE A 333 -7.61 -0.33 10.11
N THR A 334 -7.31 -1.26 9.19
CA THR A 334 -6.92 -0.92 7.82
C THR A 334 -8.07 -0.25 7.07
N LEU A 335 -9.30 -0.76 7.21
CA LEU A 335 -10.49 -0.15 6.60
C LEU A 335 -10.76 1.24 7.18
N LEU A 336 -10.64 1.39 8.50
CA LEU A 336 -10.75 2.67 9.18
C LEU A 336 -9.68 3.67 8.68
N GLY A 337 -8.43 3.21 8.54
CA GLY A 337 -7.34 4.01 7.98
C GLY A 337 -7.63 4.50 6.56
N ALA A 338 -8.18 3.64 5.70
CA ALA A 338 -8.58 4.01 4.34
C ALA A 338 -9.67 5.11 4.35
N ILE A 339 -10.69 4.98 5.21
CA ILE A 339 -11.77 5.99 5.33
C ILE A 339 -11.23 7.30 5.92
N LEU A 340 -10.33 7.23 6.90
CA LEU A 340 -9.74 8.40 7.56
C LEU A 340 -8.75 9.14 6.67
N MET A 341 -8.07 8.47 5.74
CA MET A 341 -7.09 9.08 4.84
C MET A 341 -7.69 10.22 4.02
N ASP A 342 -8.92 10.04 3.54
CA ASP A 342 -9.61 11.07 2.77
C ASP A 342 -10.17 12.19 3.66
N LYS A 343 -10.51 11.89 4.92
CA LYS A 343 -11.09 12.87 5.87
C LYS A 343 -10.05 13.69 6.62
N SER A 344 -8.99 13.07 7.15
CA SER A 344 -8.05 13.69 8.09
C SER A 344 -6.76 14.21 7.45
N GLY A 345 -6.45 13.79 6.23
CA GLY A 345 -5.19 14.14 5.57
C GLY A 345 -4.07 13.17 5.88
N ARG A 346 -2.95 13.31 5.18
CA ARG A 346 -1.89 12.29 5.15
C ARG A 346 -0.92 12.47 6.32
N LYS A 347 -0.53 13.71 6.64
CA LYS A 347 0.45 14.00 7.70
C LYS A 347 -0.09 13.69 9.11
N PRO A 348 -1.30 14.12 9.51
CA PRO A 348 -1.90 13.74 10.79
C PRO A 348 -2.03 12.24 10.95
N LEU A 349 -2.43 11.53 9.90
CA LEU A 349 -2.66 10.09 9.95
C LEU A 349 -1.36 9.30 10.16
N ILE A 350 -0.27 9.67 9.46
CA ILE A 350 1.06 9.09 9.72
C ILE A 350 1.53 9.42 11.14
N THR A 351 1.29 10.65 11.62
CA THR A 351 1.72 11.07 12.96
C THR A 351 1.02 10.28 14.06
N VAL A 352 -0.31 10.15 13.98
CA VAL A 352 -1.12 9.35 14.92
C VAL A 352 -0.71 7.88 14.88
N SER A 353 -0.52 7.35 13.66
CA SER A 353 -0.04 5.97 13.46
C SER A 353 1.32 5.75 14.11
N ALA A 354 2.29 6.64 13.88
CA ALA A 354 3.62 6.55 14.46
C ALA A 354 3.59 6.66 16.00
N SER A 355 2.78 7.56 16.57
CA SER A 355 2.56 7.66 18.02
C SER A 355 1.97 6.39 18.63
N GLY A 356 1.01 5.77 17.95
CA GLY A 356 0.44 4.50 18.41
C GLY A 356 1.43 3.34 18.30
N THR A 357 2.26 3.29 17.25
CA THR A 357 3.34 2.29 17.16
C THR A 357 4.41 2.48 18.24
N PHE A 358 4.76 3.73 18.57
CA PHE A 358 5.64 4.05 19.70
C PHE A 358 5.06 3.50 21.01
N LEU A 359 3.78 3.79 21.28
CA LEU A 359 3.11 3.34 22.49
C LEU A 359 3.06 1.81 22.56
N GLY A 360 2.71 1.14 21.47
CA GLY A 360 2.65 -0.33 21.40
C GLY A 360 4.01 -0.99 21.65
N CYS A 361 5.07 -0.51 20.99
CA CYS A 361 6.44 -0.98 21.21
C CYS A 361 6.92 -0.69 22.65
N PHE A 362 6.63 0.50 23.18
CA PHE A 362 7.02 0.89 24.53
C PHE A 362 6.36 0.00 25.60
N ILE A 363 5.04 -0.23 25.50
CA ILE A 363 4.31 -1.13 26.41
C ILE A 363 4.87 -2.55 26.32
N THR A 364 5.12 -3.05 25.11
CA THR A 364 5.70 -4.39 24.91
C THR A 364 7.10 -4.48 25.51
N GLY A 365 7.92 -3.43 25.36
CA GLY A 365 9.25 -3.34 25.99
C GLY A 365 9.19 -3.35 27.52
N VAL A 366 8.24 -2.61 28.12
CA VAL A 366 7.99 -2.63 29.56
C VAL A 366 7.56 -4.02 30.03
N ALA A 367 6.69 -4.71 29.28
CA ALA A 367 6.27 -6.06 29.60
C ALA A 367 7.47 -7.03 29.66
N PHE A 368 8.34 -7.00 28.65
CA PHE A 368 9.56 -7.82 28.67
C PHE A 368 10.54 -7.39 29.77
N PHE A 369 10.61 -6.11 30.10
CA PHE A 369 11.46 -5.62 31.18
C PHE A 369 11.00 -6.19 32.54
N PHE A 370 9.70 -6.15 32.82
CA PHE A 370 9.10 -6.78 34.00
C PHE A 370 9.36 -8.28 34.04
N LYS A 371 9.26 -8.96 32.89
CA LYS A 371 9.62 -10.38 32.77
C LYS A 371 11.07 -10.64 33.20
N ASN A 372 12.02 -9.86 32.69
CA ASN A 372 13.44 -10.04 33.00
C ASN A 372 13.77 -9.78 34.47
N GLN A 373 13.05 -8.85 35.12
CA GLN A 373 13.22 -8.54 36.54
C GLN A 373 12.40 -9.44 37.47
N SER A 374 11.68 -10.44 36.94
CA SER A 374 10.75 -11.30 37.69
C SER A 374 9.66 -10.52 38.45
N LEU A 375 9.28 -9.35 37.93
CA LEU A 375 8.25 -8.48 38.50
C LEU A 375 6.93 -8.70 37.76
N TRP A 376 5.81 -8.76 38.50
CA TRP A 376 4.45 -8.66 37.96
C TRP A 376 4.18 -9.68 36.84
N LEU A 377 4.72 -10.89 36.99
CA LEU A 377 4.76 -11.92 35.95
C LEU A 377 3.38 -12.32 35.41
N GLU A 378 2.34 -12.22 36.24
CA GLU A 378 0.94 -12.47 35.84
C GLU A 378 0.44 -11.49 34.77
N TRP A 379 0.93 -10.24 34.79
CA TRP A 379 0.49 -9.19 33.88
C TRP A 379 1.32 -9.11 32.60
N VAL A 380 2.52 -9.70 32.58
CA VAL A 380 3.46 -9.64 31.45
C VAL A 380 2.83 -10.09 30.13
N PRO A 381 2.17 -11.27 30.03
CA PRO A 381 1.62 -11.71 28.75
C PRO A 381 0.51 -10.78 28.25
N THR A 382 -0.33 -10.28 29.16
CA THR A 382 -1.42 -9.35 28.83
C THR A 382 -0.89 -8.01 28.32
N LEU A 383 0.13 -7.44 28.97
CA LEU A 383 0.75 -6.20 28.51
C LEU A 383 1.44 -6.37 27.15
N ALA A 384 2.18 -7.48 26.96
CA ALA A 384 2.85 -7.73 25.69
C ALA A 384 1.86 -7.91 24.53
N VAL A 385 0.77 -8.67 24.76
CA VAL A 385 -0.31 -8.80 23.77
C VAL A 385 -0.96 -7.46 23.50
N ALA A 386 -1.37 -6.72 24.53
CA ALA A 386 -1.98 -5.40 24.36
C ALA A 386 -1.07 -4.42 23.59
N GLY A 387 0.23 -4.41 23.90
CA GLY A 387 1.22 -3.58 23.22
C GLY A 387 1.35 -3.91 21.72
N VAL A 388 1.47 -5.19 21.37
CA VAL A 388 1.53 -5.63 19.96
C VAL A 388 0.21 -5.37 19.22
N LEU A 389 -0.95 -5.52 19.89
CA LEU A 389 -2.25 -5.23 19.29
C LEU A 389 -2.45 -3.72 19.05
N ILE A 390 -2.04 -2.87 19.99
CA ILE A 390 -2.00 -1.40 19.81
C ILE A 390 -1.06 -1.04 18.66
N TYR A 391 0.12 -1.66 18.61
CA TYR A 391 1.09 -1.44 17.55
C TYR A 391 0.49 -1.73 16.16
N ILE A 392 -0.11 -2.90 15.95
CA ILE A 392 -0.66 -3.25 14.63
C ILE A 392 -1.89 -2.43 14.27
N ALA A 393 -2.76 -2.12 15.24
CA ALA A 393 -3.90 -1.24 15.04
C ALA A 393 -3.44 0.14 14.54
N ALA A 394 -2.45 0.72 15.25
CA ALA A 394 -1.88 2.00 14.90
C ALA A 394 -1.18 1.98 13.54
N PHE A 395 -0.35 0.97 13.26
CA PHE A 395 0.33 0.83 11.98
C PHE A 395 -0.67 0.74 10.81
N SER A 396 -1.73 -0.03 10.99
CA SER A 396 -2.77 -0.27 9.98
C SER A 396 -3.58 0.99 9.63
N ILE A 397 -3.72 1.92 10.58
CA ILE A 397 -4.44 3.19 10.35
C ILE A 397 -3.70 4.10 9.34
N GLY A 398 -2.37 4.13 9.35
CA GLY A 398 -1.61 5.16 8.63
C GLY A 398 -0.32 4.69 7.99
N LEU A 399 0.66 4.29 8.80
CA LEU A 399 2.00 3.93 8.32
C LEU A 399 2.00 2.82 7.27
N GLY A 400 1.00 1.94 7.23
CA GLY A 400 0.88 0.90 6.21
C GLY A 400 0.64 1.42 4.80
N SER A 401 -0.37 2.27 4.59
CA SER A 401 -0.85 2.65 3.25
C SER A 401 -0.44 4.07 2.84
N VAL A 402 -0.40 5.02 3.79
CA VAL A 402 -0.23 6.45 3.49
C VAL A 402 1.13 6.77 2.87
N PRO A 403 2.27 6.18 3.30
CA PRO A 403 3.56 6.41 2.65
C PRO A 403 3.57 6.09 1.14
N TRP A 404 2.83 5.06 0.72
CA TRP A 404 2.72 4.67 -0.69
C TRP A 404 1.92 5.69 -1.50
N VAL A 405 0.85 6.24 -0.91
CA VAL A 405 0.04 7.29 -1.53
C VAL A 405 0.85 8.59 -1.63
N MET A 406 1.49 9.00 -0.54
CA MET A 406 2.35 10.19 -0.47
C MET A 406 3.48 10.15 -1.50
N MET A 407 4.12 9.00 -1.69
CA MET A 407 5.14 8.84 -2.74
C MET A 407 4.58 9.20 -4.13
N SER A 408 3.34 8.82 -4.41
CA SER A 408 2.71 9.13 -5.70
C SER A 408 2.30 10.61 -5.86
N GLU A 409 2.13 11.34 -4.76
CA GLU A 409 1.73 12.76 -4.73
C GLU A 409 2.94 13.71 -4.67
N VAL A 410 4.06 13.28 -4.07
CA VAL A 410 5.25 14.13 -3.83
C VAL A 410 6.20 14.18 -5.04
N PHE A 411 6.23 13.14 -5.88
CA PHE A 411 7.12 13.13 -7.05
C PHE A 411 6.52 13.78 -8.29
N PRO A 412 7.24 14.71 -8.94
CA PRO A 412 6.89 15.22 -10.26
C PRO A 412 6.78 14.09 -11.28
N ILE A 413 5.86 14.23 -12.25
CA ILE A 413 5.55 13.21 -13.26
C ILE A 413 6.80 12.72 -14.01
N ASN A 414 7.72 13.63 -14.35
CA ASN A 414 8.94 13.33 -15.11
C ASN A 414 9.98 12.48 -14.37
N VAL A 415 9.97 12.45 -13.03
CA VAL A 415 10.91 11.65 -12.21
C VAL A 415 10.23 10.53 -11.43
N LYS A 416 8.89 10.50 -11.42
CA LYS A 416 8.06 9.58 -10.62
C LYS A 416 8.41 8.10 -10.84
N GLY A 417 8.71 7.69 -12.07
CA GLY A 417 9.09 6.30 -12.36
C GLY A 417 10.43 5.91 -11.73
N THR A 418 11.46 6.73 -11.93
CA THR A 418 12.82 6.48 -11.42
C THR A 418 12.87 6.61 -9.89
N ALA A 419 12.24 7.65 -9.35
CA ALA A 419 12.16 7.88 -7.91
C ALA A 419 11.34 6.79 -7.20
N GLY A 420 10.21 6.36 -7.78
CA GLY A 420 9.42 5.25 -7.26
C GLY A 420 10.22 3.96 -7.17
N SER A 421 11.06 3.67 -8.15
CA SER A 421 11.94 2.48 -8.13
C SER A 421 12.95 2.52 -6.97
N LEU A 422 13.55 3.69 -6.71
CA LEU A 422 14.45 3.89 -5.56
C LEU A 422 13.73 3.70 -4.23
N VAL A 423 12.54 4.28 -4.10
CA VAL A 423 11.71 4.19 -2.89
C VAL A 423 11.33 2.74 -2.59
N VAL A 424 10.93 1.99 -3.62
CA VAL A 424 10.61 0.56 -3.52
C VAL A 424 11.84 -0.26 -3.10
N LEU A 425 13.01 0.01 -3.69
CA LEU A 425 14.26 -0.64 -3.30
C LEU A 425 14.56 -0.43 -1.81
N VAL A 426 14.46 0.80 -1.33
CA VAL A 426 14.71 1.14 0.08
C VAL A 426 13.69 0.48 1.00
N ALA A 427 12.42 0.44 0.61
CA ALA A 427 11.39 -0.26 1.36
C ALA A 427 11.71 -1.76 1.53
N TRP A 428 12.05 -2.45 0.43
CA TRP A 428 12.34 -3.89 0.51
C TRP A 428 13.68 -4.20 1.17
N LEU A 429 14.68 -3.33 1.01
CA LEU A 429 15.96 -3.46 1.72
C LEU A 429 15.76 -3.28 3.23
N GLY A 430 14.99 -2.27 3.65
CA GLY A 430 14.62 -2.07 5.05
C GLY A 430 13.83 -3.24 5.62
N ALA A 431 12.86 -3.76 4.85
CA ALA A 431 12.10 -4.95 5.21
C ALA A 431 13.01 -6.16 5.45
N TRP A 432 14.01 -6.36 4.58
CA TRP A 432 14.99 -7.43 4.73
C TRP A 432 15.85 -7.29 5.98
N ILE A 433 16.45 -6.10 6.19
CA ILE A 433 17.29 -5.83 7.36
C ILE A 433 16.52 -6.11 8.65
N VAL A 434 15.29 -5.59 8.75
CA VAL A 434 14.45 -5.76 9.94
C VAL A 434 14.06 -7.23 10.13
N SER A 435 13.61 -7.91 9.06
CA SER A 435 13.18 -9.31 9.14
C SER A 435 14.32 -10.27 9.49
N TYR A 436 15.53 -10.00 8.97
CA TYR A 436 16.70 -10.82 9.26
C TYR A 436 17.20 -10.58 10.69
N THR A 437 17.32 -9.31 11.11
CA THR A 437 17.91 -8.95 12.40
C THR A 437 16.98 -9.14 13.60
N PHE A 438 15.65 -9.15 13.41
CA PHE A 438 14.68 -9.16 14.50
C PHE A 438 14.91 -10.30 15.51
N ASN A 439 15.06 -11.54 15.04
CA ASN A 439 15.26 -12.69 15.92
C ASN A 439 16.58 -12.59 16.70
N PHE A 440 17.65 -12.07 16.08
CA PHE A 440 18.93 -11.87 16.75
C PHE A 440 18.83 -10.78 17.82
N LEU A 441 18.18 -9.66 17.52
CA LEU A 441 17.92 -8.59 18.49
C LEU A 441 17.08 -9.13 19.66
N MET A 442 16.04 -9.90 19.37
CA MET A 442 15.16 -10.48 20.38
C MET A 442 15.89 -11.47 21.29
N SER A 443 16.83 -12.25 20.72
CA SER A 443 17.71 -13.15 21.48
C SER A 443 18.75 -12.41 22.33
N TRP A 444 19.19 -11.22 21.89
CA TRP A 444 20.11 -10.37 22.65
C TRP A 444 19.40 -9.70 23.83
N SER A 445 18.28 -9.04 23.56
CA SER A 445 17.47 -8.38 24.59
C SER A 445 16.04 -8.16 24.11
N SER A 446 15.11 -8.94 24.67
CA SER A 446 13.67 -8.78 24.42
C SER A 446 13.15 -7.36 24.72
N PRO A 447 13.44 -6.75 25.89
CA PRO A 447 13.04 -5.38 26.16
C PRO A 447 13.80 -4.37 25.29
N GLY A 448 15.12 -4.57 25.12
CA GLY A 448 15.97 -3.66 24.35
C GLY A 448 15.55 -3.54 22.89
N THR A 449 15.12 -4.65 22.29
CA THR A 449 14.59 -4.70 20.92
C THR A 449 13.32 -3.86 20.77
N MET A 450 12.37 -4.01 21.71
CA MET A 450 11.12 -3.27 21.66
C MET A 450 11.33 -1.77 21.94
N PHE A 451 12.23 -1.41 22.85
CA PHE A 451 12.61 -0.01 23.07
C PHE A 451 13.38 0.61 21.89
N PHE A 452 14.21 -0.18 21.20
CA PHE A 452 14.86 0.25 19.97
C PHE A 452 13.82 0.63 18.90
N TYR A 453 12.84 -0.24 18.65
CA TYR A 453 11.75 0.05 17.71
C TYR A 453 10.86 1.23 18.16
N ALA A 454 10.63 1.39 19.47
CA ALA A 454 9.96 2.57 20.01
C ALA A 454 10.77 3.86 19.70
N GLY A 455 12.10 3.83 19.88
CA GLY A 455 12.98 4.92 19.49
C GLY A 455 12.87 5.26 18.00
N CYS A 456 12.85 4.25 17.13
CA CYS A 456 12.63 4.45 15.69
C CYS A 456 11.25 5.06 15.37
N SER A 457 10.18 4.64 16.07
CA SER A 457 8.86 5.27 15.96
C SER A 457 8.89 6.74 16.38
N LEU A 458 9.62 7.09 17.45
CA LEU A 458 9.77 8.48 17.88
C LEU A 458 10.51 9.33 16.83
N LEU A 459 11.58 8.80 16.24
CA LEU A 459 12.29 9.45 15.14
C LEU A 459 11.39 9.62 13.91
N THR A 460 10.52 8.66 13.64
CA THR A 460 9.51 8.74 12.58
C THR A 460 8.54 9.90 12.82
N ILE A 461 8.06 10.09 14.06
CA ILE A 461 7.21 11.23 14.44
C ILE A 461 7.93 12.55 14.17
N LEU A 462 9.20 12.67 14.60
CA LEU A 462 10.00 13.87 14.40
C LEU A 462 10.23 14.19 12.91
N PHE A 463 10.55 13.16 12.12
CA PHE A 463 10.73 13.28 10.68
C PHE A 463 9.44 13.76 9.99
N VAL A 464 8.30 13.15 10.32
CA VAL A 464 7.00 13.51 9.74
C VAL A 464 6.60 14.93 10.14
N ALA A 465 6.82 15.31 11.40
CA ALA A 465 6.52 16.64 11.89
C ALA A 465 7.33 17.72 11.15
N LYS A 466 8.64 17.51 10.97
CA LYS A 466 9.59 18.52 10.45
C LYS A 466 9.72 18.54 8.92
N VAL A 467 9.68 17.38 8.26
CA VAL A 467 10.08 17.24 6.85
C VAL A 467 8.90 17.00 5.92
N VAL A 468 7.88 16.27 6.38
CA VAL A 468 6.78 15.83 5.52
C VAL A 468 5.72 16.94 5.41
N PRO A 469 5.36 17.39 4.19
CA PRO A 469 4.28 18.34 3.97
C PRO A 469 2.91 17.66 4.01
N GLU A 470 1.85 18.44 4.26
CA GLU A 470 0.49 17.97 4.01
C GLU A 470 0.16 18.10 2.52
N THR A 471 -0.35 17.02 1.94
CA THR A 471 -0.69 16.91 0.51
C THR A 471 -2.20 16.90 0.26
N LYS A 472 -3.03 16.71 1.29
CA LYS A 472 -4.49 16.67 1.13
C LYS A 472 -5.01 17.97 0.51
N GLY A 473 -5.76 17.83 -0.59
CA GLY A 473 -6.47 18.92 -1.24
C GLY A 473 -5.58 19.90 -2.00
N LYS A 474 -4.29 19.56 -2.19
CA LYS A 474 -3.34 20.37 -2.96
C LYS A 474 -3.10 19.79 -4.33
N THR A 475 -2.83 20.65 -5.30
CA THR A 475 -2.37 20.22 -6.62
C THR A 475 -0.92 19.74 -6.57
N LEU A 476 -0.48 18.99 -7.59
CA LEU A 476 0.91 18.54 -7.68
C LEU A 476 1.87 19.74 -7.72
N GLU A 477 1.47 20.81 -8.40
CA GLU A 477 2.21 22.06 -8.55
C GLU A 477 2.35 22.80 -7.21
N GLU A 478 1.27 22.90 -6.44
CA GLU A 478 1.27 23.49 -5.09
C GLU A 478 2.16 22.69 -4.12
N ILE A 479 2.15 21.36 -4.21
CA ILE A 479 3.03 20.51 -3.41
C ILE A 479 4.50 20.75 -3.79
N GLN A 480 4.82 20.83 -5.09
CA GLN A 480 6.18 21.16 -5.52
C GLN A 480 6.61 22.55 -5.04
N ALA A 481 5.73 23.55 -5.11
CA ALA A 481 6.02 24.90 -4.62
C ALA A 481 6.31 24.91 -3.11
N CYS A 482 5.50 24.19 -2.31
CA CYS A 482 5.71 24.02 -0.88
C CYS A 482 7.04 23.32 -0.53
N ILE A 483 7.49 22.40 -1.39
CA ILE A 483 8.75 21.65 -1.21
C ILE A 483 9.95 22.50 -1.69
N SER A 484 9.78 23.36 -2.68
CA SER A 484 10.86 24.23 -3.16
C SER A 484 11.10 25.48 -2.30
N SER A 485 10.10 25.88 -1.51
CA SER A 485 10.18 26.96 -0.49
C SER A 485 10.88 26.49 0.77
#